data_AF-A0A936AGH9-F1
#
_entry.id   AF-A0A936AGH9-F1
#
_cell.length_a   1.000
_cell.length_b   1.000
_cell.length_c   1.000
_cell.angle_alpha   90.00
_cell.angle_beta   90.00
_cell.angle_gamma   90.00
#
_symmetry.space_group_name_H-M   'P 1'
#
loop_
_entity.id
_entity.type
_entity.pdbx_description
1 polymer ?
#
loop_
_entity_poly.entity_id
_entity_poly.type
_entity_poly.pdbx_seq_one_letter_code
_entity_poly.pdbx_strand_id
1 'polypeptide(L)'
;MVLADKRELQATLVGEDPLSDLAVLKIRDVPDAGFAHARFAASDRLQSGEIVLAMGAPWGMAHSLTQGVVNNPERLMISLFQDESDYEQQLDRNQPTARYYAWIQHDAAIAPGNSGGPLVDLNGEIVGINTRGNLFGGDMAFAIPSSIAKVITERLIADGEVPRSYFGFGLRSLKNSGFARGVLISSVQVDSPAQRAGLKPGDRILAIDGHDLNVQQPESVPPVLRDLTERRIGSELRLLLASNNGERAVTLRSVVYPPDLGGNLELRALGLTMTELTPSVARSRLLSRDQGLLVTGVAPGRRAATAHPPLAVGDVIHQIGTQTVAKAEDLERLFADGAFADGEHVLHLERNAEMMVSLVDARRDDRRESTLRDLPKAWIGIQTQPVTATTSGRSVVRKPAATASRGSIRGPAADGGCVRATSSRKWRVKSCRSRATLATNRCNSESAMPCWANHSPLIWCVKASQ
;
A
#
# COMPACT_ATOMS: atom_id res chain seq x y z
N MET A 1 9.86 4.33 11.46
CA MET A 1 9.42 5.57 10.77
C MET A 1 10.53 6.61 10.89
N VAL A 2 10.71 7.50 9.91
CA VAL A 2 11.76 8.54 9.93
C VAL A 2 11.12 9.93 10.00
N LEU A 3 11.59 10.79 10.91
CA LEU A 3 11.11 12.16 11.08
C LEU A 3 11.92 13.19 10.26
N ALA A 4 11.43 14.43 10.20
CA ALA A 4 12.10 15.54 9.50
C ALA A 4 13.46 15.95 10.09
N ASP A 5 13.69 15.66 11.37
CA ASP A 5 14.98 15.80 12.04
C ASP A 5 15.89 14.56 11.86
N LYS A 6 15.49 13.62 11.00
CA LYS A 6 16.16 12.35 10.68
C LYS A 6 16.20 11.33 11.82
N ARG A 7 15.45 11.53 12.92
CA ARG A 7 15.29 10.47 13.93
C ARG A 7 14.48 9.31 13.35
N GLU A 8 14.99 8.10 13.55
CA GLU A 8 14.26 6.86 13.29
C GLU A 8 13.57 6.40 14.57
N LEU A 9 12.25 6.25 14.53
CA LEU A 9 11.43 5.87 15.68
C LEU A 9 10.61 4.61 15.37
N GLN A 10 10.37 3.80 16.40
CA GLN A 10 9.49 2.65 16.30
C GLN A 10 8.03 3.08 16.33
N ALA A 11 7.21 2.47 15.47
CA ALA A 11 5.79 2.71 15.39
C ALA A 11 5.04 1.38 15.25
N THR A 12 3.83 1.32 15.80
CA THR A 12 2.92 0.18 15.69
C THR A 12 1.67 0.56 14.92
N LEU A 13 1.16 -0.36 14.10
CA LEU A 13 -0.19 -0.24 13.56
C LEU A 13 -1.21 -0.20 14.71
N VAL A 14 -2.19 0.67 14.57
CA VAL A 14 -3.31 0.85 15.52
C VAL A 14 -4.57 0.28 14.89
N GLY A 15 -4.75 0.58 13.60
CA GLY A 15 -5.83 0.10 12.76
C GLY A 15 -5.63 0.60 11.33
N GLU A 16 -6.28 -0.06 10.38
CA GLU A 16 -6.33 0.33 8.98
C GLU A 16 -7.74 0.15 8.41
N ASP A 17 -8.05 0.93 7.38
CA ASP A 17 -9.31 0.91 6.66
C ASP A 17 -9.04 0.91 5.14
N PRO A 18 -8.96 -0.29 4.52
CA PRO A 18 -8.77 -0.43 3.09
C PRO A 18 -9.82 0.32 2.25
N LEU A 19 -11.05 0.45 2.74
CA LEU A 19 -12.15 1.08 2.00
C LEU A 19 -12.08 2.60 1.95
N SER A 20 -11.27 3.25 2.79
CA SER A 20 -10.91 4.68 2.66
C SER A 20 -9.44 4.91 2.31
N ASP A 21 -8.63 3.84 2.26
CA ASP A 21 -7.19 3.86 2.02
C ASP A 21 -6.40 4.61 3.10
N LEU A 22 -6.73 4.36 4.37
CA LEU A 22 -6.13 5.04 5.53
C LEU A 22 -5.68 4.05 6.60
N ALA A 23 -4.51 4.30 7.19
CA ALA A 23 -3.98 3.56 8.33
C ALA A 23 -3.47 4.53 9.41
N VAL A 24 -3.64 4.14 10.67
CA VAL A 24 -3.15 4.90 11.83
C VAL A 24 -1.98 4.16 12.48
N LEU A 25 -0.87 4.86 12.63
CA LEU A 25 0.34 4.39 13.30
C LEU A 25 0.56 5.16 14.61
N LYS A 26 0.91 4.45 15.68
CA LYS A 26 1.30 5.02 16.97
C LYS A 26 2.81 4.96 17.14
N ILE A 27 3.45 6.11 17.32
CA ILE A 27 4.87 6.20 17.69
C ILE A 27 5.02 5.79 19.16
N ARG A 28 6.01 4.95 19.48
CA ARG A 28 6.25 4.51 20.87
C ARG A 28 7.00 5.56 21.70
N ASP A 29 8.09 6.07 21.15
CA ASP A 29 9.06 6.91 21.85
C ASP A 29 8.70 8.41 21.73
N VAL A 30 7.54 8.79 22.27
CA VAL A 30 7.05 10.18 22.28
C VAL A 30 7.80 10.97 23.36
N PRO A 31 8.46 12.11 23.04
CA PRO A 31 9.09 12.96 24.05
C PRO A 31 8.05 13.70 24.89
N ASP A 32 8.39 14.12 26.11
CA ASP A 32 7.47 14.79 27.05
C ASP A 32 6.82 16.06 26.48
N ALA A 33 7.56 16.81 25.65
CA ALA A 33 7.06 18.00 24.95
C ALA A 33 6.15 17.70 23.75
N GLY A 34 5.96 16.43 23.40
CA GLY A 34 5.31 15.98 22.17
C GLY A 34 6.14 16.25 20.90
N PHE A 35 5.57 15.88 19.77
CA PHE A 35 6.06 16.27 18.44
C PHE A 35 5.28 17.49 17.92
N ALA A 36 5.96 18.31 17.13
CA ALA A 36 5.28 19.25 16.25
C ALA A 36 4.36 18.48 15.29
N HIS A 37 3.12 18.92 15.16
CA HIS A 37 2.09 18.30 14.34
C HIS A 37 1.36 19.37 13.54
N ALA A 38 0.96 19.02 12.32
CA ALA A 38 0.05 19.84 11.53
C ALA A 38 -1.40 19.65 12.02
N ARG A 39 -2.29 20.55 11.60
CA ARG A 39 -3.73 20.49 11.89
C ARG A 39 -4.48 20.17 10.62
N PHE A 40 -5.57 19.41 10.71
CA PHE A 40 -6.56 19.37 9.63
C PHE A 40 -7.25 20.72 9.51
N ALA A 41 -7.53 21.13 8.26
CA ALA A 41 -8.30 22.33 7.99
C ALA A 41 -9.69 22.26 8.65
N ALA A 42 -10.19 23.40 9.11
CA ALA A 42 -11.52 23.47 9.73
C ALA A 42 -12.67 23.20 8.73
N SER A 43 -12.39 23.37 7.43
CA SER A 43 -13.29 23.02 6.33
C SER A 43 -12.48 22.54 5.13
N ASP A 44 -13.00 21.53 4.44
CA ASP A 44 -12.52 20.94 3.20
C ASP A 44 -13.14 21.60 1.94
N ARG A 45 -13.74 22.79 2.08
CA ARG A 45 -14.36 23.57 0.99
C ARG A 45 -13.33 24.22 0.06
N LEU A 46 -12.38 23.43 -0.42
CA LEU A 46 -11.49 23.78 -1.50
C LEU A 46 -12.30 24.13 -2.75
N GLN A 47 -11.93 25.22 -3.42
CA GLN A 47 -12.45 25.56 -4.74
C GLN A 47 -11.46 25.20 -5.84
N SER A 48 -11.97 24.84 -7.03
CA SER A 48 -11.13 24.67 -8.21
C SER A 48 -10.35 25.96 -8.50
N GLY A 49 -9.02 25.85 -8.59
CA GLY A 49 -8.09 26.97 -8.75
C GLY A 49 -7.36 27.40 -7.47
N GLU A 50 -7.76 26.91 -6.29
CA GLU A 50 -7.02 27.19 -5.06
C GLU A 50 -5.64 26.51 -5.07
N ILE A 51 -4.62 27.22 -4.56
CA ILE A 51 -3.24 26.73 -4.52
C ILE A 51 -3.07 25.77 -3.35
N VAL A 52 -2.49 24.60 -3.63
CA VAL A 52 -2.18 23.56 -2.64
C VAL A 52 -0.72 23.11 -2.77
N LEU A 53 -0.15 22.68 -1.66
CA LEU A 53 1.22 22.17 -1.58
C LEU A 53 1.18 20.70 -1.17
N ALA A 54 1.74 19.82 -2.01
CA ALA A 54 1.91 18.40 -1.70
C ALA A 54 3.29 18.17 -1.07
N MET A 55 3.33 17.50 0.09
CA MET A 55 4.58 17.17 0.79
C MET A 55 4.77 15.66 0.92
N GLY A 56 6.02 15.20 0.80
CA GLY A 56 6.34 13.77 0.89
C GLY A 56 7.82 13.43 0.72
N ALA A 57 8.10 12.16 0.43
CA ALA A 57 9.44 11.62 0.20
C ALA A 57 9.50 10.82 -1.13
N PRO A 58 9.29 11.47 -2.30
CA PRO A 58 9.29 10.82 -3.61
C PRO A 58 10.56 9.99 -3.83
N TRP A 59 10.40 8.73 -4.19
CA TRP A 59 11.50 7.77 -4.40
C TRP A 59 12.48 7.64 -3.21
N GLY A 60 12.02 7.95 -1.99
CA GLY A 60 12.88 8.00 -0.80
C GLY A 60 13.74 9.27 -0.68
N MET A 61 13.58 10.24 -1.59
CA MET A 61 14.20 11.56 -1.51
C MET A 61 13.45 12.39 -0.46
N ALA A 62 14.00 12.41 0.76
CA ALA A 62 13.34 12.98 1.93
C ALA A 62 13.03 14.49 1.78
N HIS A 63 11.83 14.87 2.22
CA HIS A 63 11.37 16.27 2.37
C HIS A 63 11.26 17.04 1.05
N SER A 64 10.57 16.45 0.07
CA SER A 64 10.12 17.19 -1.11
C SER A 64 8.81 17.93 -0.83
N LEU A 65 8.67 19.10 -1.43
CA LEU A 65 7.45 19.89 -1.49
C LEU A 65 7.21 20.31 -2.95
N THR A 66 5.99 20.13 -3.44
CA THR A 66 5.57 20.55 -4.78
C THR A 66 4.30 21.38 -4.69
N GLN A 67 4.17 22.37 -5.57
CA GLN A 67 3.01 23.25 -5.65
C GLN A 67 2.12 22.85 -6.82
N GLY A 68 0.81 23.00 -6.66
CA GLY A 68 -0.17 22.97 -7.73
C GLY A 68 -1.44 23.71 -7.34
N VAL A 69 -2.50 23.49 -8.11
CA VAL A 69 -3.86 23.94 -7.81
C VAL A 69 -4.83 22.76 -7.72
N VAL A 70 -5.92 22.95 -7.00
CA VAL A 70 -7.07 22.05 -7.00
C VAL A 70 -7.74 22.12 -8.37
N ASN A 71 -7.82 21.01 -9.10
CA ASN A 71 -8.58 20.96 -10.36
C ASN A 71 -10.05 20.62 -10.09
N ASN A 72 -10.32 19.70 -9.16
CA ASN A 72 -11.68 19.33 -8.74
C ASN A 72 -11.63 18.86 -7.26
N PRO A 73 -12.35 19.51 -6.32
CA PRO A 73 -12.35 19.12 -4.91
C PRO A 73 -13.10 17.80 -4.62
N GLU A 74 -14.04 17.42 -5.49
CA GLU A 74 -14.95 16.27 -5.31
C GLU A 74 -14.90 15.33 -6.54
N ARG A 75 -13.70 14.93 -6.98
CA ARG A 75 -13.56 13.98 -8.08
C ARG A 75 -14.01 12.60 -7.64
N LEU A 76 -15.19 12.19 -8.09
CA LEU A 76 -15.58 10.78 -8.10
C LEU A 76 -14.89 10.06 -9.26
N MET A 77 -14.35 8.88 -8.96
CA MET A 77 -13.38 8.21 -9.82
C MET A 77 -14.02 6.99 -10.49
N ILE A 78 -14.70 7.29 -11.60
CA ILE A 78 -15.32 6.32 -12.50
C ILE A 78 -14.25 5.50 -13.24
N SER A 79 -14.52 4.23 -13.52
CA SER A 79 -13.65 3.46 -14.42
C SER A 79 -13.75 4.04 -15.83
N LEU A 80 -12.63 4.50 -16.38
CA LEU A 80 -12.58 5.05 -17.74
C LEU A 80 -12.66 3.98 -18.83
N PHE A 81 -12.52 2.70 -18.47
CA PHE A 81 -12.29 1.60 -19.41
C PHE A 81 -13.03 0.27 -19.08
N GLN A 82 -13.82 0.20 -18.02
CA GLN A 82 -14.57 -1.00 -17.60
C GLN A 82 -16.04 -0.68 -17.31
N ASP A 83 -16.85 -1.71 -17.07
CA ASP A 83 -18.29 -1.54 -16.84
C ASP A 83 -18.56 -0.79 -15.52
N GLU A 84 -19.72 -0.15 -15.41
CA GLU A 84 -20.14 0.60 -14.21
C GLU A 84 -20.34 -0.31 -12.97
N SER A 85 -20.41 -1.63 -13.14
CA SER A 85 -20.32 -2.59 -12.03
C SER A 85 -18.94 -2.63 -11.40
N ASP A 86 -17.91 -2.29 -12.17
CA ASP A 86 -16.50 -2.51 -11.85
C ASP A 86 -15.88 -1.22 -11.26
N TYR A 87 -16.60 -0.60 -10.33
CA TYR A 87 -16.05 0.40 -9.39
C TYR A 87 -14.96 -0.20 -8.47
N GLU A 88 -14.72 -1.50 -8.57
CA GLU A 88 -13.55 -2.20 -8.04
C GLU A 88 -12.28 -1.78 -8.79
N GLN A 89 -11.79 -0.57 -8.50
CA GLN A 89 -10.46 -0.15 -8.93
C GLN A 89 -9.42 -1.10 -8.35
N GLN A 90 -8.95 -2.05 -9.17
CA GLN A 90 -7.94 -3.02 -8.80
C GLN A 90 -6.62 -2.30 -8.53
N LEU A 91 -6.32 -2.03 -7.26
CA LEU A 91 -4.96 -1.75 -6.84
C LEU A 91 -4.30 -3.09 -6.49
N ASP A 92 -3.09 -3.24 -7.02
CA ASP A 92 -2.21 -4.40 -6.94
C ASP A 92 -2.88 -5.79 -6.78
N ARG A 93 -3.51 -6.28 -7.85
CA ARG A 93 -4.04 -7.66 -8.02
C ARG A 93 -5.05 -8.17 -6.98
N ASN A 94 -5.42 -7.38 -5.97
CA ASN A 94 -6.20 -7.86 -4.82
C ASN A 94 -6.95 -6.80 -4.00
N GLN A 95 -6.53 -5.53 -3.99
CA GLN A 95 -7.03 -4.56 -3.01
C GLN A 95 -7.77 -3.40 -3.68
N PRO A 96 -9.10 -3.33 -3.58
CA PRO A 96 -9.88 -2.21 -4.10
C PRO A 96 -10.03 -1.11 -3.05
N THR A 97 -9.15 -0.10 -3.06
CA THR A 97 -9.20 0.99 -2.07
C THR A 97 -10.14 2.13 -2.46
N ALA A 98 -10.65 2.85 -1.45
CA ALA A 98 -11.40 4.11 -1.60
C ALA A 98 -12.57 4.07 -2.61
N ARG A 99 -13.26 2.91 -2.67
CA ARG A 99 -14.40 2.58 -3.55
C ARG A 99 -15.57 3.57 -3.56
N TYR A 100 -15.77 4.33 -2.48
CA TYR A 100 -17.00 5.13 -2.26
C TYR A 100 -16.76 6.63 -1.99
N TYR A 101 -15.50 7.07 -1.98
CA TYR A 101 -15.13 8.43 -1.58
C TYR A 101 -14.80 9.31 -2.79
N ALA A 102 -15.15 10.59 -2.68
CA ALA A 102 -14.68 11.62 -3.59
C ALA A 102 -13.24 12.03 -3.21
N TRP A 103 -12.47 12.41 -4.22
CA TRP A 103 -11.06 12.75 -4.10
C TRP A 103 -10.82 14.21 -4.43
N ILE A 104 -9.88 14.85 -3.74
CA ILE A 104 -9.33 16.13 -4.19
C ILE A 104 -8.39 15.81 -5.35
N GLN A 105 -8.77 16.19 -6.57
CA GLN A 105 -7.85 16.21 -7.70
C GLN A 105 -7.05 17.52 -7.69
N HIS A 106 -5.73 17.40 -7.80
CA HIS A 106 -4.81 18.51 -7.99
C HIS A 106 -3.74 18.20 -9.04
N ASP A 107 -2.98 19.21 -9.47
CA ASP A 107 -1.85 19.06 -10.40
C ASP A 107 -0.47 19.13 -9.73
N ALA A 108 -0.40 19.38 -8.42
CA ALA A 108 0.88 19.37 -7.69
C ALA A 108 1.63 18.04 -7.91
N ALA A 109 2.86 18.13 -8.41
CA ALA A 109 3.61 16.97 -8.88
C ALA A 109 3.89 15.96 -7.75
N ILE A 110 3.32 14.76 -7.83
CA ILE A 110 3.58 13.66 -6.90
C ILE A 110 4.05 12.41 -7.64
N ALA A 111 4.90 11.64 -6.96
CA ALA A 111 5.45 10.36 -7.39
C ALA A 111 5.39 9.34 -6.22
N PRO A 112 5.63 8.03 -6.46
CA PRO A 112 5.70 7.03 -5.38
C PRO A 112 6.61 7.49 -4.23
N GLY A 113 6.11 7.39 -3.00
CA GLY A 113 6.75 7.98 -1.81
C GLY A 113 6.15 9.31 -1.33
N ASN A 114 5.20 9.90 -2.06
CA ASN A 114 4.30 10.93 -1.51
C ASN A 114 3.05 10.36 -0.84
N SER A 115 2.72 9.08 -1.09
CA SER A 115 1.55 8.41 -0.53
C SER A 115 1.58 8.39 1.00
N GLY A 116 0.53 8.92 1.64
CA GLY A 116 0.44 9.17 3.08
C GLY A 116 1.03 10.51 3.54
N GLY A 117 1.67 11.28 2.66
CA GLY A 117 2.07 12.67 2.94
C GLY A 117 0.88 13.64 2.83
N PRO A 118 0.93 14.82 3.48
CA PRO A 118 -0.18 15.76 3.47
C PRO A 118 -0.22 16.59 2.18
N LEU A 119 -1.45 16.88 1.74
CA LEU A 119 -1.80 18.01 0.88
C LEU A 119 -2.24 19.16 1.80
N VAL A 120 -1.57 20.30 1.73
CA VAL A 120 -1.86 21.47 2.58
C VAL A 120 -2.26 22.70 1.77
N ASP A 121 -3.01 23.59 2.40
CA ASP A 121 -3.29 24.93 1.87
C ASP A 121 -2.11 25.90 2.13
N LEU A 122 -2.30 27.18 1.77
CA LEU A 122 -1.30 28.24 2.02
C LEU A 122 -1.18 28.64 3.50
N ASN A 123 -2.08 28.22 4.37
CA ASN A 123 -1.98 28.40 5.83
C ASN A 123 -1.19 27.26 6.49
N GLY A 124 -0.90 26.18 5.76
CA GLY A 124 -0.25 24.97 6.27
C GLY A 124 -1.22 23.99 6.95
N GLU A 125 -2.53 24.17 6.77
CA GLU A 125 -3.55 23.24 7.26
C GLU A 125 -3.70 22.07 6.27
N ILE A 126 -3.82 20.85 6.79
CA ILE A 126 -4.02 19.64 5.98
C ILE A 126 -5.43 19.67 5.41
N VAL A 127 -5.53 19.83 4.08
CA VAL A 127 -6.78 19.77 3.32
C VAL A 127 -7.02 18.36 2.76
N GLY A 128 -5.97 17.55 2.59
CA GLY A 128 -6.11 16.13 2.25
C GLY A 128 -4.84 15.30 2.49
N ILE A 129 -4.91 13.99 2.24
CA ILE A 129 -3.79 13.05 2.31
C ILE A 129 -3.45 12.58 0.90
N ASN A 130 -2.24 12.88 0.42
CA ASN A 130 -1.75 12.45 -0.90
C ASN A 130 -1.78 10.92 -0.97
N THR A 131 -2.38 10.36 -2.02
CA THR A 131 -2.50 8.90 -2.15
C THR A 131 -1.93 8.42 -3.47
N ARG A 132 -2.35 9.01 -4.59
CA ARG A 132 -2.07 8.49 -5.94
C ARG A 132 -1.92 9.60 -6.98
N GLY A 133 -0.92 9.50 -7.84
CA GLY A 133 -0.78 10.33 -9.04
C GLY A 133 -0.44 9.48 -10.26
N ASN A 134 -0.59 10.04 -11.46
CA ASN A 134 -0.28 9.29 -12.68
C ASN A 134 1.24 9.06 -12.84
N LEU A 135 1.65 7.79 -12.85
CA LEU A 135 3.04 7.36 -13.03
C LEU A 135 3.64 7.72 -14.41
N PHE A 136 2.79 7.91 -15.43
CA PHE A 136 3.23 8.09 -16.82
C PHE A 136 3.11 9.53 -17.33
N GLY A 137 3.02 10.49 -16.40
CA GLY A 137 2.89 11.92 -16.71
C GLY A 137 1.45 12.37 -16.97
N GLY A 138 1.27 13.68 -16.96
CA GLY A 138 -0.05 14.31 -16.91
C GLY A 138 -0.36 14.77 -15.50
N ASP A 139 -0.80 16.03 -15.41
CA ASP A 139 -1.02 16.82 -14.21
C ASP A 139 -2.29 16.36 -13.47
N MET A 140 -2.27 15.13 -12.97
CA MET A 140 -3.39 14.44 -12.31
C MET A 140 -2.91 13.67 -11.08
N ALA A 141 -3.14 14.27 -9.94
CA ALA A 141 -2.87 13.74 -8.61
C ALA A 141 -4.14 13.75 -7.76
N PHE A 142 -4.24 12.82 -6.80
CA PHE A 142 -5.41 12.57 -5.98
C PHE A 142 -5.04 12.45 -4.51
N ALA A 143 -5.77 13.20 -3.68
CA ALA A 143 -5.70 13.17 -2.24
C ALA A 143 -7.06 12.84 -1.61
N ILE A 144 -7.04 12.10 -0.50
CA ILE A 144 -8.24 11.82 0.32
C ILE A 144 -8.60 13.10 1.08
N PRO A 145 -9.85 13.60 1.03
CA PRO A 145 -10.25 14.79 1.78
C PRO A 145 -9.99 14.69 3.28
N SER A 146 -9.51 15.79 3.87
CA SER A 146 -9.23 15.92 5.31
C SER A 146 -10.43 15.62 6.21
N SER A 147 -11.66 15.93 5.75
CA SER A 147 -12.92 15.63 6.45
C SER A 147 -13.12 14.12 6.64
N ILE A 148 -12.92 13.34 5.58
CA ILE A 148 -12.97 11.86 5.61
C ILE A 148 -11.80 11.35 6.44
N ALA A 149 -10.58 11.83 6.18
CA ALA A 149 -9.38 11.38 6.87
C ALA A 149 -9.49 11.55 8.40
N LYS A 150 -10.05 12.66 8.86
CA LYS A 150 -10.31 12.93 10.27
C LYS A 150 -11.29 11.92 10.89
N VAL A 151 -12.48 11.75 10.30
CA VAL A 151 -13.52 10.85 10.84
C VAL A 151 -13.05 9.39 10.89
N ILE A 152 -12.33 8.94 9.84
CA ILE A 152 -11.75 7.58 9.80
C ILE A 152 -10.64 7.43 10.85
N THR A 153 -9.74 8.41 10.96
CA THR A 153 -8.65 8.39 11.94
C THR A 153 -9.17 8.37 13.38
N GLU A 154 -10.19 9.17 13.69
CA GLU A 154 -10.83 9.20 15.01
C GLU A 154 -11.42 7.83 15.40
N ARG A 155 -12.06 7.12 14.45
CA ARG A 155 -12.56 5.74 14.67
C ARG A 155 -11.42 4.73 14.82
N LEU A 156 -10.42 4.75 13.95
CA LEU A 156 -9.26 3.85 14.03
C LEU A 156 -8.47 4.04 15.34
N ILE A 157 -8.45 5.25 15.91
CA ILE A 157 -7.86 5.52 17.23
C ILE A 157 -8.72 4.97 18.38
N ALA A 158 -10.05 5.09 18.28
CA ALA A 158 -10.98 4.67 19.34
C ALA A 158 -11.19 3.16 19.39
N ASP A 159 -11.46 2.56 18.23
CA ASP A 159 -11.99 1.20 18.09
C ASP A 159 -11.00 0.24 17.40
N GLY A 160 -9.96 0.75 16.74
CA GLY A 160 -9.00 -0.04 15.95
C GLY A 160 -9.48 -0.46 14.55
N GLU A 161 -10.77 -0.31 14.25
CA GLU A 161 -11.41 -0.68 12.99
C GLU A 161 -12.46 0.35 12.54
N VAL A 162 -12.86 0.31 11.26
CA VAL A 162 -14.00 1.07 10.73
C VAL A 162 -15.09 0.11 10.23
N PRO A 163 -15.96 -0.38 11.13
CA PRO A 163 -16.96 -1.36 10.77
C PRO A 163 -18.06 -0.72 9.90
N ARG A 164 -18.40 -1.38 8.78
CA ARG A 164 -19.39 -0.91 7.80
C ARG A 164 -20.56 -1.86 7.64
N SER A 165 -21.70 -1.30 7.27
CA SER A 165 -22.88 -2.06 6.85
C SER A 165 -22.70 -2.68 5.48
N TYR A 166 -23.27 -3.87 5.30
CA TYR A 166 -23.29 -4.57 4.03
C TYR A 166 -24.63 -5.24 3.78
N PHE A 167 -25.09 -5.11 2.54
CA PHE A 167 -26.35 -5.66 2.04
C PHE A 167 -26.14 -6.67 0.89
N GLY A 168 -24.98 -6.66 0.23
CA GLY A 168 -24.59 -7.60 -0.82
C GLY A 168 -25.35 -7.49 -2.14
N PHE A 169 -25.54 -6.27 -2.62
CA PHE A 169 -25.96 -5.99 -3.99
C PHE A 169 -25.07 -4.90 -4.62
N GLY A 170 -24.84 -5.00 -5.93
CA GLY A 170 -24.19 -3.96 -6.74
C GLY A 170 -25.22 -3.00 -7.32
N LEU A 171 -24.81 -1.76 -7.57
CA LEU A 171 -25.60 -0.73 -8.23
C LEU A 171 -24.98 -0.30 -9.55
N ARG A 172 -25.82 0.17 -10.48
CA ARG A 172 -25.44 0.78 -11.76
C ARG A 172 -26.38 1.94 -12.07
N SER A 173 -25.87 2.98 -12.73
CA SER A 173 -26.72 4.11 -13.12
C SER A 173 -27.73 3.73 -14.20
N LEU A 174 -28.72 4.59 -14.43
CA LEU A 174 -29.69 4.41 -15.50
C LEU A 174 -29.20 4.91 -16.87
N LYS A 175 -27.94 5.36 -16.96
CA LYS A 175 -27.31 5.75 -18.23
C LYS A 175 -27.43 4.63 -19.26
N ASN A 176 -27.96 4.96 -20.43
CA ASN A 176 -28.22 4.03 -21.54
C ASN A 176 -29.19 2.86 -21.23
N SER A 177 -29.87 2.85 -20.07
CA SER A 177 -30.78 1.76 -19.66
C SER A 177 -32.19 1.85 -20.24
N GLY A 178 -32.61 3.03 -20.69
CA GLY A 178 -33.99 3.32 -21.12
C GLY A 178 -34.98 3.56 -19.97
N PHE A 179 -34.58 3.45 -18.70
CA PHE A 179 -35.45 3.70 -17.55
C PHE A 179 -35.42 5.16 -17.08
N ALA A 180 -36.61 5.73 -16.82
CA ALA A 180 -36.74 7.14 -16.45
C ALA A 180 -36.46 7.47 -14.96
N ARG A 181 -36.57 6.50 -14.05
CA ARG A 181 -36.33 6.70 -12.60
C ARG A 181 -35.78 5.46 -11.89
N GLY A 182 -35.00 5.70 -10.83
CA GLY A 182 -34.39 4.69 -9.97
C GLY A 182 -32.86 4.60 -10.07
N VAL A 183 -32.33 3.49 -9.57
CA VAL A 183 -30.97 2.97 -9.83
C VAL A 183 -31.10 1.47 -10.13
N LEU A 184 -30.27 0.91 -11.01
CA LEU A 184 -30.34 -0.49 -11.40
C LEU A 184 -29.54 -1.36 -10.42
N ILE A 185 -30.09 -2.50 -10.00
CA ILE A 185 -29.34 -3.54 -9.29
C ILE A 185 -28.54 -4.32 -10.34
N SER A 186 -27.22 -4.15 -10.36
CA SER A 186 -26.32 -4.78 -11.32
C SER A 186 -25.96 -6.21 -10.92
N SER A 187 -25.83 -6.48 -9.63
CA SER A 187 -25.50 -7.80 -9.09
C SER A 187 -26.16 -8.03 -7.73
N VAL A 188 -26.34 -9.30 -7.36
CA VAL A 188 -26.78 -9.71 -6.02
C VAL A 188 -25.86 -10.85 -5.60
N GLN A 189 -25.17 -10.68 -4.48
CA GLN A 189 -24.18 -11.65 -4.01
C GLN A 189 -24.89 -12.83 -3.33
N VAL A 190 -24.34 -14.04 -3.50
CA VAL A 190 -24.84 -15.25 -2.84
C VAL A 190 -24.69 -15.11 -1.32
N ASP A 191 -25.65 -15.67 -0.57
CA ASP A 191 -25.75 -15.61 0.89
C ASP A 191 -25.77 -14.20 1.50
N SER A 192 -26.13 -13.19 0.69
CA SER A 192 -26.32 -11.81 1.13
C SER A 192 -27.70 -11.54 1.74
N PRO A 193 -27.84 -10.46 2.55
CA PRO A 193 -29.14 -9.91 2.91
C PRO A 193 -30.05 -9.62 1.70
N ALA A 194 -29.49 -9.13 0.60
CA ALA A 194 -30.22 -8.86 -0.64
C ALA A 194 -30.83 -10.12 -1.26
N GLN A 195 -30.04 -11.20 -1.37
CA GLN A 195 -30.53 -12.47 -1.92
C GLN A 195 -31.64 -13.06 -1.03
N ARG A 196 -31.45 -13.03 0.30
CA ARG A 196 -32.48 -13.49 1.27
C ARG A 196 -33.77 -12.66 1.19
N ALA A 197 -33.66 -11.36 0.89
CA ALA A 197 -34.81 -10.47 0.66
C ALA A 197 -35.38 -10.57 -0.77
N GLY A 198 -34.86 -11.49 -1.59
CA GLY A 198 -35.34 -11.76 -2.94
C GLY A 198 -35.07 -10.65 -3.95
N LEU A 199 -34.04 -9.81 -3.75
CA LEU A 199 -33.55 -8.90 -4.79
C LEU A 199 -32.96 -9.72 -5.94
N LYS A 200 -33.07 -9.21 -7.17
CA LYS A 200 -32.49 -9.83 -8.36
C LYS A 200 -31.71 -8.80 -9.19
N PRO A 201 -30.63 -9.21 -9.89
CA PRO A 201 -30.05 -8.39 -10.95
C PRO A 201 -31.14 -7.98 -11.95
N GLY A 202 -31.17 -6.71 -12.35
CA GLY A 202 -32.21 -6.14 -13.21
C GLY A 202 -33.41 -5.53 -12.47
N ASP A 203 -33.62 -5.81 -11.18
CA ASP A 203 -34.54 -5.00 -10.36
C ASP A 203 -34.03 -3.55 -10.29
N ARG A 204 -34.92 -2.55 -10.20
CA ARG A 204 -34.56 -1.15 -9.97
C ARG A 204 -34.97 -0.71 -8.58
N ILE A 205 -34.10 -0.05 -7.84
CA ILE A 205 -34.48 0.66 -6.60
C ILE A 205 -35.03 2.03 -7.00
N LEU A 206 -36.26 2.33 -6.59
CA LEU A 206 -36.93 3.61 -6.84
C LEU A 206 -36.87 4.57 -5.65
N ALA A 207 -36.84 4.03 -4.43
CA ALA A 207 -36.75 4.81 -3.20
C ALA A 207 -36.01 4.04 -2.11
N ILE A 208 -35.30 4.77 -1.25
CA ILE A 208 -34.62 4.28 -0.05
C ILE A 208 -35.24 4.96 1.17
N ASP A 209 -35.77 4.17 2.11
CA ASP A 209 -36.41 4.63 3.35
C ASP A 209 -37.44 5.76 3.14
N GLY A 210 -38.23 5.64 2.06
CA GLY A 210 -39.26 6.60 1.68
C GLY A 210 -38.79 7.82 0.88
N HIS A 211 -37.49 7.95 0.63
CA HIS A 211 -36.91 9.02 -0.20
C HIS A 211 -36.70 8.52 -1.63
N ASP A 212 -37.28 9.22 -2.60
CA ASP A 212 -37.10 8.90 -4.03
C ASP A 212 -35.62 8.95 -4.43
N LEU A 213 -35.22 7.96 -5.23
CA LEU A 213 -33.84 7.79 -5.70
C LEU A 213 -33.82 7.82 -7.23
N ASN A 214 -32.95 8.64 -7.80
CA ASN A 214 -32.79 8.74 -9.26
C ASN A 214 -31.32 8.94 -9.65
N VAL A 215 -30.69 7.86 -10.11
CA VAL A 215 -29.25 7.78 -10.39
C VAL A 215 -29.07 7.67 -11.90
N GLN A 216 -29.14 8.81 -12.58
CA GLN A 216 -29.08 8.88 -14.06
C GLN A 216 -27.66 8.81 -14.63
N GLN A 217 -26.64 9.13 -13.82
CA GLN A 217 -25.25 9.17 -14.25
C GLN A 217 -24.37 8.27 -13.36
N PRO A 218 -23.28 7.69 -13.90
CA PRO A 218 -22.38 6.80 -13.17
C PRO A 218 -21.86 7.44 -11.88
N GLU A 219 -21.46 8.70 -11.94
CA GLU A 219 -20.89 9.49 -10.85
C GLU A 219 -21.87 9.63 -9.67
N SER A 220 -23.17 9.40 -9.86
CA SER A 220 -24.15 9.40 -8.78
C SER A 220 -24.26 8.06 -8.02
N VAL A 221 -23.58 7.00 -8.46
CA VAL A 221 -23.59 5.68 -7.79
C VAL A 221 -22.74 5.64 -6.52
N PRO A 222 -21.46 6.10 -6.49
CA PRO A 222 -20.63 5.97 -5.30
C PRO A 222 -21.16 6.64 -4.02
N PRO A 223 -21.78 7.85 -4.06
CA PRO A 223 -22.41 8.44 -2.87
C PRO A 223 -23.52 7.57 -2.29
N VAL A 224 -24.34 6.92 -3.13
CA VAL A 224 -25.40 6.01 -2.67
C VAL A 224 -24.80 4.76 -2.01
N LEU A 225 -23.71 4.21 -2.55
CA LEU A 225 -22.99 3.08 -1.94
C LEU A 225 -22.31 3.50 -0.63
N ARG A 226 -21.80 4.73 -0.53
CA ARG A 226 -21.28 5.31 0.71
C ARG A 226 -22.38 5.39 1.79
N ASP A 227 -23.51 6.01 1.46
CA ASP A 227 -24.66 6.15 2.39
C ASP A 227 -25.23 4.79 2.84
N LEU A 228 -25.13 3.76 2.00
CA LEU A 228 -25.51 2.40 2.36
C LEU A 228 -24.49 1.74 3.30
N THR A 229 -23.19 1.95 3.09
CA THR A 229 -22.12 1.28 3.86
C THR A 229 -21.78 1.98 5.17
N GLU A 230 -21.97 3.31 5.28
CA GLU A 230 -21.75 4.08 6.52
C GLU A 230 -22.91 3.95 7.53
N ARG A 231 -24.00 3.25 7.19
CA ARG A 231 -25.10 2.92 8.11
C ARG A 231 -24.63 2.07 9.30
N ARG A 232 -25.36 2.18 10.42
CA ARG A 232 -25.19 1.31 11.57
C ARG A 232 -25.46 -0.16 11.19
N ILE A 233 -24.52 -1.05 11.52
CA ILE A 233 -24.68 -2.49 11.30
C ILE A 233 -25.91 -3.02 12.05
N GLY A 234 -26.68 -3.88 11.39
CA GLY A 234 -27.96 -4.37 11.90
C GLY A 234 -29.13 -3.39 11.70
N SER A 235 -28.93 -2.24 11.03
CA SER A 235 -30.05 -1.38 10.64
C SER A 235 -30.92 -2.05 9.57
N GLU A 236 -32.19 -1.67 9.55
CA GLU A 236 -33.06 -1.97 8.41
C GLU A 236 -32.81 -0.98 7.27
N LEU A 237 -33.05 -1.45 6.05
CA LEU A 237 -33.07 -0.69 4.82
C LEU A 237 -34.39 -1.03 4.12
N ARG A 238 -35.23 -0.03 3.89
CA ARG A 238 -36.51 -0.19 3.18
C ARG A 238 -36.31 0.28 1.74
N LEU A 239 -36.58 -0.61 0.79
CA LEU A 239 -36.47 -0.35 -0.64
C LEU A 239 -37.85 -0.39 -1.27
N LEU A 240 -38.17 0.60 -2.10
CA LEU A 240 -39.19 0.45 -3.13
C LEU A 240 -38.50 -0.09 -4.38
N LEU A 241 -38.82 -1.32 -4.78
CA LEU A 241 -38.26 -1.95 -5.98
C LEU A 241 -39.27 -1.92 -7.13
N ALA A 242 -38.80 -1.74 -8.35
CA ALA A 242 -39.55 -1.98 -9.57
C ALA A 242 -38.92 -3.13 -10.37
N SER A 243 -39.76 -4.06 -10.78
CA SER A 243 -39.41 -5.24 -11.59
C SER A 243 -40.39 -5.40 -12.75
N ASN A 244 -40.19 -6.40 -13.62
CA ASN A 244 -41.17 -6.74 -14.65
C ASN A 244 -42.56 -7.11 -14.08
N ASN A 245 -42.64 -7.49 -12.81
CA ASN A 245 -43.87 -7.87 -12.12
C ASN A 245 -44.52 -6.68 -11.37
N GLY A 246 -44.07 -5.45 -11.63
CA GLY A 246 -44.54 -4.24 -10.96
C GLY A 246 -43.65 -3.78 -9.81
N GLU A 247 -44.17 -2.84 -9.01
CA GLU A 247 -43.49 -2.26 -7.86
C GLU A 247 -43.80 -3.04 -6.56
N ARG A 248 -42.79 -3.22 -5.70
CA ARG A 248 -42.90 -3.92 -4.41
C ARG A 248 -42.00 -3.26 -3.35
N ALA A 249 -42.49 -3.19 -2.11
CA ALA A 249 -41.65 -2.84 -0.98
C ALA A 249 -40.86 -4.06 -0.49
N VAL A 250 -39.59 -3.87 -0.13
CA VAL A 250 -38.71 -4.88 0.46
C VAL A 250 -37.98 -4.27 1.65
N THR A 251 -37.82 -5.02 2.73
CA THR A 251 -36.96 -4.63 3.86
C THR A 251 -35.86 -5.67 4.01
N LEU A 252 -34.61 -5.20 4.16
CA LEU A 252 -33.46 -6.04 4.44
C LEU A 252 -32.63 -5.44 5.59
N ARG A 253 -32.00 -6.30 6.38
CA ARG A 253 -31.16 -5.91 7.52
C ARG A 253 -29.68 -5.98 7.12
N SER A 254 -28.91 -4.93 7.42
CA SER A 254 -27.46 -4.93 7.20
C SER A 254 -26.76 -5.95 8.09
N VAL A 255 -25.70 -6.55 7.55
CA VAL A 255 -24.70 -7.31 8.31
C VAL A 255 -23.36 -6.57 8.28
N VAL A 256 -22.36 -7.08 9.00
CA VAL A 256 -20.98 -6.56 8.92
C VAL A 256 -20.47 -6.74 7.48
N TYR A 257 -19.80 -5.72 6.94
CA TYR A 257 -19.11 -5.82 5.67
C TYR A 257 -17.98 -6.86 5.76
N PRO A 258 -17.95 -7.89 4.88
CA PRO A 258 -16.91 -8.91 4.92
C PRO A 258 -15.56 -8.26 4.57
N PRO A 259 -14.46 -8.56 5.29
CA PRO A 259 -13.19 -7.88 5.07
C PRO A 259 -12.71 -8.11 3.63
N ASP A 260 -12.20 -7.06 2.98
CA ASP A 260 -11.63 -7.18 1.63
C ASP A 260 -10.22 -7.80 1.65
N LEU A 261 -9.50 -7.72 2.78
CA LEU A 261 -8.20 -8.37 3.02
C LEU A 261 -8.26 -9.32 4.21
N GLY A 262 -7.51 -10.41 4.16
CA GLY A 262 -7.28 -11.31 5.28
C GLY A 262 -6.02 -10.93 6.08
N GLY A 263 -5.80 -11.62 7.21
CA GLY A 263 -4.56 -11.46 7.96
C GLY A 263 -3.33 -11.86 7.12
N ASN A 264 -2.32 -10.98 7.06
CA ASN A 264 -1.05 -11.30 6.41
C ASN A 264 -0.17 -12.18 7.29
N LEU A 265 0.42 -13.21 6.67
CA LEU A 265 1.09 -14.32 7.34
C LEU A 265 2.46 -14.58 6.71
N GLU A 266 3.51 -14.72 7.54
CA GLU A 266 4.83 -15.13 7.07
C GLU A 266 5.23 -16.48 7.68
N LEU A 267 5.23 -17.51 6.84
CA LEU A 267 5.66 -18.85 7.22
C LEU A 267 7.15 -19.04 7.00
N ARG A 268 7.95 -18.41 7.87
CA ARG A 268 9.42 -18.39 7.82
C ARG A 268 10.06 -19.77 7.70
N ALA A 269 9.47 -20.79 8.32
CA ALA A 269 9.95 -22.16 8.28
C ALA A 269 9.97 -22.75 6.85
N LEU A 270 8.93 -22.47 6.05
CA LEU A 270 8.88 -22.89 4.64
C LEU A 270 9.39 -21.81 3.68
N GLY A 271 9.37 -20.54 4.09
CA GLY A 271 9.60 -19.40 3.22
C GLY A 271 8.39 -19.04 2.37
N LEU A 272 7.17 -19.15 2.93
CA LEU A 272 5.95 -18.65 2.29
C LEU A 272 5.54 -17.31 2.91
N THR A 273 5.03 -16.40 2.10
CA THR A 273 4.13 -15.34 2.56
C THR A 273 2.73 -15.63 2.03
N MET A 274 1.74 -15.43 2.88
CA MET A 274 0.35 -15.73 2.60
C MET A 274 -0.56 -14.63 3.15
N THR A 275 -1.80 -14.60 2.72
CA THR A 275 -2.88 -13.83 3.34
C THR A 275 -4.08 -14.75 3.55
N GLU A 276 -4.84 -14.56 4.63
CA GLU A 276 -6.08 -15.34 4.80
C GLU A 276 -7.05 -15.06 3.64
N LEU A 277 -7.76 -16.09 3.21
CA LEU A 277 -8.79 -15.93 2.20
C LEU A 277 -10.02 -15.26 2.83
N THR A 278 -10.52 -14.21 2.19
CA THR A 278 -11.81 -13.61 2.55
C THR A 278 -12.89 -14.02 1.55
N PRO A 279 -14.18 -13.95 1.93
CA PRO A 279 -15.26 -14.19 0.97
C PRO A 279 -15.22 -13.25 -0.24
N SER A 280 -14.65 -12.04 -0.11
CA SER A 280 -14.44 -11.09 -1.21
C SER A 280 -13.40 -11.63 -2.21
N VAL A 281 -12.23 -12.00 -1.70
CA VAL A 281 -11.08 -12.53 -2.46
C VAL A 281 -11.38 -13.91 -3.08
N ALA A 282 -12.20 -14.73 -2.41
CA ALA A 282 -12.63 -16.03 -2.92
C ALA A 282 -13.54 -15.90 -4.15
N ARG A 283 -14.54 -15.01 -4.08
CA ARG A 283 -15.47 -14.77 -5.19
C ARG A 283 -14.78 -14.18 -6.41
N SER A 284 -13.87 -13.22 -6.24
CA SER A 284 -13.14 -12.61 -7.37
C SER A 284 -12.20 -13.58 -8.09
N ARG A 285 -11.76 -14.65 -7.41
CA ARG A 285 -10.99 -15.77 -7.99
C ARG A 285 -11.82 -16.97 -8.44
N LEU A 286 -13.14 -16.94 -8.25
CA LEU A 286 -14.03 -18.09 -8.53
C LEU A 286 -13.61 -19.38 -7.79
N LEU A 287 -13.09 -19.25 -6.57
CA LEU A 287 -12.61 -20.40 -5.80
C LEU A 287 -13.75 -21.27 -5.29
N SER A 288 -13.46 -22.56 -5.12
CA SER A 288 -14.38 -23.57 -4.61
C SER A 288 -14.75 -23.38 -3.12
N ARG A 289 -13.98 -22.57 -2.38
CA ARG A 289 -14.10 -22.33 -0.94
C ARG A 289 -13.83 -20.85 -0.63
N ASP A 290 -14.43 -20.36 0.46
CA ASP A 290 -14.27 -18.99 0.96
C ASP A 290 -13.28 -18.85 2.13
N GLN A 291 -12.62 -19.96 2.51
CA GLN A 291 -11.60 -20.06 3.56
C GLN A 291 -10.34 -20.75 3.01
N GLY A 292 -9.19 -20.50 3.64
CA GLY A 292 -7.89 -21.00 3.21
C GLY A 292 -6.81 -19.92 3.31
N LEU A 293 -5.56 -20.26 2.97
CA LEU A 293 -4.45 -19.30 2.94
C LEU A 293 -3.95 -19.08 1.50
N LEU A 294 -4.16 -17.88 0.97
CA LEU A 294 -3.70 -17.47 -0.37
C LEU A 294 -2.20 -17.15 -0.33
N VAL A 295 -1.39 -17.87 -1.10
CA VAL A 295 0.05 -17.64 -1.26
C VAL A 295 0.29 -16.34 -2.01
N THR A 296 0.88 -15.37 -1.33
CA THR A 296 1.28 -14.06 -1.89
C THR A 296 2.74 -14.04 -2.33
N GLY A 297 3.57 -14.96 -1.80
CA GLY A 297 4.99 -15.03 -2.11
C GLY A 297 5.63 -16.36 -1.73
N VAL A 298 6.63 -16.77 -2.51
CA VAL A 298 7.48 -17.95 -2.26
C VAL A 298 8.93 -17.49 -2.27
N ALA A 299 9.61 -17.58 -1.13
CA ALA A 299 10.97 -17.10 -0.96
C ALA A 299 11.97 -17.98 -1.71
N PRO A 300 12.77 -17.45 -2.66
CA PRO A 300 13.77 -18.23 -3.39
C PRO A 300 14.77 -18.91 -2.46
N GLY A 301 15.10 -20.16 -2.75
CA GLY A 301 16.06 -20.95 -1.96
C GLY A 301 15.55 -21.41 -0.58
N ARG A 302 14.26 -21.26 -0.27
CA ARG A 302 13.61 -21.85 0.92
C ARG A 302 12.86 -23.14 0.57
N ARG A 303 12.45 -23.90 1.59
CA ARG A 303 11.80 -25.22 1.49
C ARG A 303 10.58 -25.23 0.55
N ALA A 304 9.77 -24.16 0.58
CA ALA A 304 8.62 -24.00 -0.33
C ALA A 304 9.01 -23.85 -1.81
N ALA A 305 10.19 -23.31 -2.12
CA ALA A 305 10.67 -23.18 -3.49
C ALA A 305 11.18 -24.51 -4.08
N THR A 306 11.44 -25.51 -3.24
CA THR A 306 11.78 -26.89 -3.65
C THR A 306 10.58 -27.84 -3.61
N ALA A 307 9.37 -27.32 -3.50
CA ALA A 307 8.16 -28.12 -3.45
C ALA A 307 7.87 -28.84 -4.79
N HIS A 308 7.20 -29.99 -4.72
CA HIS A 308 6.88 -30.80 -5.89
C HIS A 308 5.40 -31.23 -5.90
N PRO A 309 4.59 -30.78 -6.89
CA PRO A 309 4.84 -29.68 -7.83
C PRO A 309 5.14 -28.34 -7.13
N PRO A 310 5.84 -27.40 -7.79
CA PRO A 310 6.23 -26.12 -7.18
C PRO A 310 5.03 -25.29 -6.72
N LEU A 311 5.17 -24.66 -5.55
CA LEU A 311 4.25 -23.65 -5.05
C LEU A 311 4.44 -22.33 -5.82
N ALA A 312 3.35 -21.61 -6.01
CA ALA A 312 3.30 -20.38 -6.79
C ALA A 312 2.44 -19.31 -6.10
N VAL A 313 2.70 -18.04 -6.45
CA VAL A 313 1.83 -16.93 -6.05
C VAL A 313 0.46 -17.11 -6.72
N GLY A 314 -0.60 -17.09 -5.92
CA GLY A 314 -1.97 -17.36 -6.36
C GLY A 314 -2.53 -18.71 -5.94
N ASP A 315 -1.69 -19.64 -5.45
CA ASP A 315 -2.16 -20.89 -4.84
C ASP A 315 -2.96 -20.61 -3.56
N VAL A 316 -3.99 -21.40 -3.28
CA VAL A 316 -4.71 -21.33 -2.00
C VAL A 316 -4.56 -22.64 -1.24
N ILE A 317 -3.86 -22.60 -0.10
CA ILE A 317 -3.65 -23.77 0.76
C ILE A 317 -4.88 -23.96 1.64
N HIS A 318 -5.48 -25.15 1.58
CA HIS A 318 -6.68 -25.54 2.33
C HIS A 318 -6.39 -26.53 3.47
N GLN A 319 -5.27 -27.27 3.37
CA GLN A 319 -4.92 -28.31 4.33
C GLN A 319 -3.40 -28.55 4.35
N ILE A 320 -2.87 -28.86 5.53
CA ILE A 320 -1.47 -29.22 5.76
C ILE A 320 -1.43 -30.56 6.50
N GLY A 321 -0.86 -31.58 5.87
CA GLY A 321 -0.95 -32.96 6.35
C GLY A 321 -2.43 -33.37 6.46
N THR A 322 -2.86 -33.76 7.65
CA THR A 322 -4.27 -34.10 7.96
C THR A 322 -5.09 -32.91 8.48
N GLN A 323 -4.49 -31.74 8.65
CA GLN A 323 -5.09 -30.61 9.38
C GLN A 323 -5.59 -29.54 8.42
N THR A 324 -6.87 -29.19 8.51
CA THR A 324 -7.46 -28.10 7.74
C THR A 324 -6.91 -26.76 8.21
N VAL A 325 -6.60 -25.87 7.27
CA VAL A 325 -6.09 -24.53 7.56
C VAL A 325 -7.01 -23.52 6.89
N ALA A 326 -7.84 -22.86 7.68
CA ALA A 326 -8.75 -21.81 7.26
C ALA A 326 -8.20 -20.41 7.59
N LYS A 327 -7.42 -20.29 8.67
CA LYS A 327 -6.94 -19.03 9.26
C LYS A 327 -5.49 -19.07 9.73
N ALA A 328 -4.96 -17.88 10.05
CA ALA A 328 -3.71 -17.63 10.76
C ALA A 328 -3.55 -18.51 12.02
N GLU A 329 -4.59 -18.53 12.85
CA GLU A 329 -4.63 -19.24 14.14
C GLU A 329 -4.49 -20.76 13.98
N ASP A 330 -4.92 -21.33 12.86
CA ASP A 330 -4.73 -22.74 12.54
C ASP A 330 -3.25 -23.02 12.27
N LEU A 331 -2.61 -22.14 11.51
CA LEU A 331 -1.19 -22.22 11.20
C LEU A 331 -0.37 -22.15 12.49
N GLU A 332 -0.59 -21.14 13.34
CA GLU A 332 0.16 -20.98 14.61
C GLU A 332 0.09 -22.22 15.51
N ARG A 333 -1.09 -22.86 15.60
CA ARG A 333 -1.26 -24.13 16.34
C ARG A 333 -0.40 -25.26 15.76
N LEU A 334 -0.37 -25.40 14.44
CA LEU A 334 0.49 -26.39 13.77
C LEU A 334 1.99 -26.18 14.04
N PHE A 335 2.43 -24.94 14.28
CA PHE A 335 3.81 -24.67 14.70
C PHE A 335 4.05 -24.94 16.19
N ALA A 336 3.10 -24.57 17.05
CA ALA A 336 3.19 -24.82 18.49
C ALA A 336 3.25 -26.33 18.82
N ASP A 337 2.48 -27.14 18.09
CA ASP A 337 2.46 -28.61 18.23
C ASP A 337 3.71 -29.30 17.63
N GLY A 338 4.64 -28.54 17.04
CA GLY A 338 5.84 -29.09 16.42
C GLY A 338 5.59 -29.88 15.13
N ALA A 339 4.39 -29.78 14.53
CA ALA A 339 4.00 -30.54 13.34
C ALA A 339 4.83 -30.19 12.08
N PHE A 340 5.67 -29.16 12.16
CA PHE A 340 6.62 -28.69 11.14
C PHE A 340 8.11 -28.87 11.50
N ALA A 341 8.43 -29.62 12.57
CA ALA A 341 9.77 -29.64 13.16
C ALA A 341 10.87 -30.24 12.26
N ASP A 342 10.59 -31.32 11.53
CA ASP A 342 11.35 -31.82 10.37
C ASP A 342 10.52 -32.95 9.69
N GLY A 343 10.52 -33.04 8.35
CA GLY A 343 9.80 -34.10 7.62
C GLY A 343 9.24 -33.67 6.26
N GLU A 344 8.60 -34.60 5.54
CA GLU A 344 7.84 -34.28 4.33
C GLU A 344 6.43 -33.83 4.71
N HIS A 345 6.01 -32.64 4.27
CA HIS A 345 4.67 -32.11 4.50
C HIS A 345 3.86 -32.09 3.21
N VAL A 346 2.64 -32.61 3.30
CA VAL A 346 1.66 -32.64 2.21
C VAL A 346 0.79 -31.40 2.30
N LEU A 347 0.86 -30.50 1.32
CA LEU A 347 -0.02 -29.34 1.21
C LEU A 347 -1.13 -29.65 0.20
N HIS A 348 -2.39 -29.59 0.63
CA HIS A 348 -3.51 -29.62 -0.30
C HIS A 348 -3.86 -28.18 -0.66
N LEU A 349 -3.83 -27.86 -1.94
CA LEU A 349 -4.03 -26.52 -2.45
C LEU A 349 -4.96 -26.49 -3.67
N GLU A 350 -5.56 -25.34 -3.89
CA GLU A 350 -6.36 -25.02 -5.07
C GLU A 350 -5.56 -24.08 -5.98
N ARG A 351 -5.48 -24.43 -7.27
CA ARG A 351 -4.85 -23.64 -8.33
C ARG A 351 -5.69 -23.78 -9.59
N ASN A 352 -6.11 -22.66 -10.21
CA ASN A 352 -6.93 -22.67 -11.44
C ASN A 352 -8.20 -23.54 -11.34
N ALA A 353 -8.87 -23.54 -10.18
CA ALA A 353 -10.00 -24.42 -9.83
C ALA A 353 -9.69 -25.94 -9.81
N GLU A 354 -8.43 -26.35 -9.91
CA GLU A 354 -7.99 -27.73 -9.65
C GLU A 354 -7.54 -27.88 -8.20
N MET A 355 -8.08 -28.90 -7.51
CA MET A 355 -7.56 -29.35 -6.22
C MET A 355 -6.35 -30.26 -6.46
N MET A 356 -5.19 -29.86 -5.96
CA MET A 356 -3.93 -30.56 -6.14
C MET A 356 -3.16 -30.67 -4.83
N VAL A 357 -2.11 -31.48 -4.86
CA VAL A 357 -1.24 -31.75 -3.72
C VAL A 357 0.18 -31.32 -4.08
N SER A 358 0.85 -30.60 -3.18
CA SER A 358 2.26 -30.25 -3.27
C SER A 358 3.01 -30.81 -2.07
N LEU A 359 4.10 -31.53 -2.33
CA LEU A 359 4.99 -32.09 -1.32
C LEU A 359 6.10 -31.08 -1.03
N VAL A 360 6.21 -30.65 0.23
CA VAL A 360 7.30 -29.81 0.72
C VAL A 360 8.18 -30.64 1.63
N ASP A 361 9.41 -30.92 1.20
CA ASP A 361 10.42 -31.49 2.08
C ASP A 361 10.92 -30.41 3.04
N ALA A 362 10.57 -30.57 4.31
CA ALA A 362 11.04 -29.76 5.42
C ALA A 362 11.93 -30.57 6.36
N ARG A 363 12.54 -31.67 5.92
CA ARG A 363 13.78 -32.17 6.55
C ARG A 363 14.86 -31.09 6.45
N ARG A 364 15.90 -31.16 7.29
CA ARG A 364 17.14 -30.43 7.01
C ARG A 364 17.67 -30.86 5.63
N ASP A 365 18.32 -29.92 4.95
CA ASP A 365 18.89 -30.19 3.62
C ASP A 365 20.02 -31.22 3.74
N ASP A 366 19.67 -32.49 3.54
CA ASP A 366 20.60 -33.63 3.46
C ASP A 366 21.38 -33.64 2.13
N ARG A 367 21.49 -32.49 1.46
CA ARG A 367 22.73 -32.17 0.76
C ARG A 367 23.87 -32.30 1.75
N ARG A 368 24.52 -33.48 1.66
CA ARG A 368 25.88 -33.80 2.12
C ARG A 368 26.61 -32.52 2.47
N GLU A 369 27.10 -32.44 3.71
CA GLU A 369 28.06 -31.44 4.20
C GLU A 369 28.91 -30.93 3.04
N SER A 370 28.50 -29.82 2.44
CA SER A 370 29.26 -29.25 1.36
C SER A 370 30.49 -28.70 2.04
N THR A 371 31.64 -29.31 1.78
CA THR A 371 32.94 -28.81 2.26
C THR A 371 33.16 -27.36 1.81
N LEU A 372 32.45 -26.96 0.75
CA LEU A 372 31.95 -25.60 0.54
C LEU A 372 30.98 -25.18 1.66
N ARG A 373 31.53 -24.72 2.79
CA ARG A 373 30.81 -23.76 3.65
C ARG A 373 30.30 -22.62 2.78
N ASP A 374 29.16 -22.04 3.13
CA ASP A 374 28.83 -20.69 2.65
C ASP A 374 30.04 -19.81 2.92
N LEU A 375 30.72 -19.38 1.85
CA LEU A 375 31.88 -18.52 1.99
C LEU A 375 31.39 -17.23 2.65
N PRO A 376 31.87 -16.86 3.85
CA PRO A 376 31.55 -15.57 4.43
C PRO A 376 32.20 -14.52 3.53
N LYS A 377 31.45 -14.06 2.52
CA LYS A 377 31.89 -13.01 1.62
C LYS A 377 32.11 -11.79 2.47
N ALA A 378 33.35 -11.30 2.50
CA ALA A 378 33.68 -10.10 3.23
C ALA A 378 32.81 -8.94 2.72
N TRP A 379 31.81 -8.58 3.50
CA TRP A 379 31.03 -7.37 3.27
C TRP A 379 31.90 -6.19 3.69
N ILE A 380 32.70 -5.67 2.75
CA ILE A 380 33.62 -4.54 3.01
C ILE A 380 32.84 -3.21 3.15
N GLY A 381 31.53 -3.19 2.86
CA GLY A 381 30.69 -1.99 2.99
C GLY A 381 30.96 -0.92 1.94
N ILE A 382 31.70 -1.25 0.87
CA ILE A 382 32.00 -0.34 -0.23
C ILE A 382 31.03 -0.62 -1.39
N GLN A 383 30.12 0.32 -1.64
CA GLN A 383 29.46 0.41 -2.94
C GLN A 383 30.41 1.06 -3.94
N THR A 384 30.56 0.46 -5.12
CA THR A 384 31.34 1.02 -6.23
C THR A 384 30.39 1.52 -7.32
N GLN A 385 30.61 2.75 -7.78
CA GLN A 385 29.93 3.29 -8.95
C GLN A 385 30.91 3.26 -10.14
N PRO A 386 30.50 2.77 -11.33
CA PRO A 386 31.37 2.83 -12.51
C PRO A 386 31.61 4.29 -12.90
N VAL A 387 32.90 4.67 -13.02
CA VAL A 387 33.29 6.02 -13.43
C VAL A 387 33.14 6.14 -14.95
N THR A 388 31.98 6.63 -15.37
CA THR A 388 31.70 7.06 -16.73
C THR A 388 32.38 8.40 -17.04
N ALA A 389 32.41 8.79 -18.32
CA ALA A 389 33.02 10.06 -18.76
C ALA A 389 32.39 11.31 -18.11
N THR A 390 31.17 11.21 -17.58
CA THR A 390 30.49 12.29 -16.84
C THR A 390 30.89 12.34 -15.35
N THR A 391 31.25 11.21 -14.73
CA THR A 391 31.70 11.18 -13.31
C THR A 391 33.22 11.42 -13.15
N SER A 392 34.02 11.30 -14.21
CA SER A 392 35.47 11.54 -14.15
C SER A 392 35.87 13.03 -14.04
N GLY A 393 34.97 13.96 -14.33
CA GLY A 393 35.29 15.38 -14.53
C GLY A 393 35.71 16.18 -13.28
N ARG A 394 35.45 15.71 -12.04
CA ARG A 394 35.71 16.49 -10.81
C ARG A 394 36.25 15.73 -9.59
N SER A 395 36.37 14.41 -9.61
CA SER A 395 36.74 13.62 -8.42
C SER A 395 38.25 13.58 -8.17
N VAL A 396 38.76 14.57 -7.43
CA VAL A 396 40.16 14.62 -6.98
C VAL A 396 40.38 13.67 -5.80
N VAL A 397 40.88 12.47 -6.08
CA VAL A 397 41.49 11.60 -5.05
C VAL A 397 42.99 11.49 -5.31
N ARG A 398 43.79 12.22 -4.53
CA ARG A 398 45.26 12.10 -4.56
C ARG A 398 45.66 10.75 -3.92
N LYS A 399 46.39 9.91 -4.66
CA LYS A 399 47.09 8.76 -4.07
C LYS A 399 48.13 9.23 -3.04
N PRO A 400 48.23 8.61 -1.85
CA PRO A 400 49.45 8.61 -1.06
C PRO A 400 50.55 7.86 -1.83
N ALA A 401 51.81 8.27 -1.68
CA ALA A 401 52.93 7.55 -2.28
C ALA A 401 53.17 6.23 -1.52
N ALA A 402 53.19 5.10 -2.23
CA ALA A 402 53.52 3.81 -1.65
C ALA A 402 55.05 3.62 -1.59
N THR A 403 55.61 3.50 -0.39
CA THR A 403 56.96 2.97 -0.17
C THR A 403 57.03 1.51 -0.57
N ALA A 404 58.02 1.14 -1.38
CA ALA A 404 58.17 -0.21 -1.89
C ALA A 404 58.89 -1.14 -0.90
N SER A 405 58.33 -2.33 -0.66
CA SER A 405 59.05 -3.50 -0.14
C SER A 405 58.98 -4.62 -1.17
N ARG A 406 60.14 -5.10 -1.61
CA ARG A 406 60.26 -6.13 -2.67
C ARG A 406 59.91 -7.52 -2.13
N GLY A 407 59.16 -8.29 -2.91
CA GLY A 407 59.06 -9.74 -2.79
C GLY A 407 58.91 -10.32 -4.20
N SER A 408 59.87 -11.13 -4.66
CA SER A 408 59.91 -11.64 -6.04
C SER A 408 59.70 -13.14 -6.10
N ILE A 409 58.81 -13.59 -6.98
CA ILE A 409 58.82 -14.95 -7.53
C ILE A 409 58.70 -14.83 -9.06
N ARG A 410 59.54 -15.56 -9.81
CA ARG A 410 59.63 -15.48 -11.27
C ARG A 410 58.79 -16.57 -11.95
N GLY A 411 58.22 -16.25 -13.11
CA GLY A 411 57.74 -17.17 -14.15
C GLY A 411 58.16 -16.61 -15.53
N PRO A 412 58.37 -17.46 -16.56
CA PRO A 412 59.15 -17.08 -17.74
C PRO A 412 58.43 -16.19 -18.75
N ALA A 413 59.20 -15.53 -19.61
CA ALA A 413 58.73 -14.61 -20.65
C ALA A 413 59.19 -15.01 -22.05
N ALA A 414 58.27 -14.93 -23.02
CA ALA A 414 58.37 -14.92 -24.49
C ALA A 414 56.92 -15.04 -25.00
N ASP A 415 56.37 -14.33 -26.00
CA ASP A 415 56.85 -13.32 -26.96
C ASP A 415 55.84 -12.14 -26.97
N GLY A 416 56.05 -10.95 -27.52
CA GLY A 416 57.02 -10.50 -28.53
C GLY A 416 56.26 -9.85 -29.70
N GLY A 417 55.66 -8.66 -29.50
CA GLY A 417 54.84 -8.00 -30.53
C GLY A 417 54.66 -6.49 -30.28
N CYS A 418 55.45 -5.66 -30.97
CA CYS A 418 55.32 -4.20 -30.94
C CYS A 418 54.45 -3.68 -32.08
N VAL A 419 53.55 -2.73 -31.79
CA VAL A 419 53.08 -1.72 -32.76
C VAL A 419 53.25 -0.33 -32.17
N ARG A 420 53.96 0.55 -32.89
CA ARG A 420 54.22 1.94 -32.48
C ARG A 420 52.98 2.81 -32.69
N ALA A 421 52.62 3.60 -31.69
CA ALA A 421 51.85 4.83 -31.90
C ALA A 421 52.78 5.99 -32.29
N THR A 422 52.37 6.80 -33.27
CA THR A 422 53.16 7.92 -33.81
C THR A 422 52.66 9.28 -33.34
N SER A 423 53.62 10.10 -32.85
CA SER A 423 53.60 11.57 -32.82
C SER A 423 52.62 12.30 -31.88
N SER A 424 52.80 13.59 -31.54
CA SER A 424 54.03 14.29 -31.07
C SER A 424 53.68 15.69 -30.50
N ARG A 425 54.42 16.16 -29.48
CA ARG A 425 54.60 17.58 -29.04
C ARG A 425 53.32 18.33 -28.55
N LYS A 426 53.18 18.61 -27.25
CA LYS A 426 53.78 19.73 -26.45
C LYS A 426 53.32 21.15 -26.87
N TRP A 427 52.70 21.89 -25.96
CA TRP A 427 53.07 23.28 -25.55
C TRP A 427 52.59 23.58 -24.11
N ARG A 428 52.89 24.78 -23.58
CA ARG A 428 53.23 25.03 -22.15
C ARG A 428 52.12 25.63 -21.27
N VAL A 429 52.31 25.44 -19.96
CA VAL A 429 51.62 26.09 -18.83
C VAL A 429 51.94 27.60 -18.73
N LYS A 430 50.95 28.40 -18.30
CA LYS A 430 51.14 29.68 -17.57
C LYS A 430 50.27 29.66 -16.30
N SER A 431 50.73 30.35 -15.25
CA SER A 431 50.13 30.36 -13.90
C SER A 431 49.56 31.72 -13.52
N CYS A 432 48.55 31.74 -12.63
CA CYS A 432 48.20 32.86 -11.76
C CYS A 432 47.59 32.36 -10.44
N ARG A 433 47.77 33.09 -9.32
CA ARG A 433 47.27 32.78 -7.96
C ARG A 433 46.50 33.96 -7.36
N SER A 434 45.38 33.68 -6.67
CA SER A 434 44.73 34.45 -5.58
C SER A 434 43.56 33.59 -5.03
N ARG A 435 42.92 33.75 -3.84
CA ARG A 435 43.07 34.59 -2.62
C ARG A 435 43.05 33.64 -1.38
N ALA A 436 43.76 33.92 -0.29
CA ALA A 436 43.31 34.62 0.93
C ALA A 436 42.03 34.09 1.64
N THR A 437 42.26 33.35 2.74
CA THR A 437 41.72 33.49 4.12
C THR A 437 40.23 33.70 4.42
N LEU A 438 39.71 32.95 5.42
CA LEU A 438 38.65 33.37 6.35
C LEU A 438 38.70 32.55 7.66
N ALA A 439 38.17 33.12 8.75
CA ALA A 439 38.36 32.66 10.14
C ALA A 439 37.07 32.16 10.81
N THR A 440 37.22 31.53 11.97
CA THR A 440 36.15 30.99 12.84
C THR A 440 35.60 32.04 13.82
N ASN A 441 34.36 31.86 14.29
CA ASN A 441 33.90 32.34 15.62
C ASN A 441 32.63 31.62 16.12
N ARG A 442 32.41 31.63 17.44
CA ARG A 442 31.26 31.04 18.20
C ARG A 442 30.23 32.11 18.58
N CYS A 443 29.06 31.70 19.12
CA CYS A 443 28.36 32.47 20.18
C CYS A 443 27.31 31.66 21.00
N ASN A 444 26.78 32.33 22.04
CA ASN A 444 26.07 31.87 23.26
C ASN A 444 24.87 32.82 23.57
N SER A 445 23.90 32.59 24.49
CA SER A 445 23.35 31.43 25.24
C SER A 445 22.06 31.84 26.02
N GLU A 446 21.26 30.86 26.49
CA GLU A 446 20.31 30.90 27.66
C GLU A 446 19.16 31.94 27.80
N SER A 447 17.98 31.47 28.24
CA SER A 447 17.08 32.08 29.27
C SER A 447 15.90 31.12 29.62
N ALA A 448 15.15 31.36 30.72
CA ALA A 448 14.46 30.30 31.51
C ALA A 448 12.91 30.39 31.71
N MET A 449 12.38 29.30 32.32
CA MET A 449 11.03 28.85 32.80
C MET A 449 10.09 29.84 33.55
N PRO A 450 8.78 29.54 33.92
CA PRO A 450 8.20 28.21 34.31
C PRO A 450 6.69 27.86 34.03
N CYS A 451 6.33 26.57 34.25
CA CYS A 451 5.06 25.92 34.74
C CYS A 451 3.64 26.39 34.27
N TRP A 452 2.57 25.58 34.11
CA TRP A 452 2.21 24.16 34.42
C TRP A 452 0.98 23.75 33.56
N ALA A 453 0.88 22.50 33.06
CA ALA A 453 -0.38 21.75 32.85
C ALA A 453 -0.11 20.37 32.20
N ASN A 454 -0.45 19.27 32.89
CA ASN A 454 -0.23 17.91 32.39
C ASN A 454 -1.43 17.39 31.59
N HIS A 455 -1.30 17.30 30.27
CA HIS A 455 -2.03 16.34 29.44
C HIS A 455 -1.10 15.82 28.34
N SER A 456 -0.69 14.55 28.44
CA SER A 456 0.18 13.91 27.46
C SER A 456 -0.54 13.81 26.10
N PRO A 457 -0.07 14.47 25.03
CA PRO A 457 -0.66 14.30 23.71
C PRO A 457 -0.21 12.96 23.13
N LEU A 458 -1.13 12.01 22.99
CA LEU A 458 -0.91 10.84 22.14
C LEU A 458 -0.87 11.32 20.69
N ILE A 459 0.26 11.09 20.01
CA ILE A 459 0.48 11.55 18.64
C ILE A 459 0.39 10.37 17.69
N TRP A 460 -0.55 10.47 16.78
CA TRP A 460 -0.93 9.46 15.80
C TRP A 460 -0.53 9.93 14.42
N CYS A 461 0.04 9.04 13.61
CA CYS A 461 0.38 9.32 12.22
C CYS A 461 -0.62 8.63 11.30
N VAL A 462 -1.26 9.42 10.43
CA VAL A 462 -2.13 8.92 9.37
C VAL A 462 -1.28 8.67 8.13
N LYS A 463 -1.41 7.49 7.51
CA LYS A 463 -0.76 7.14 6.24
C LYS A 463 -1.81 6.58 5.27
N ALA A 464 -1.61 6.74 3.97
CA ALA A 464 -2.30 5.93 2.98
C ALA A 464 -1.91 4.44 3.13
N SER A 465 -2.83 3.51 2.85
CA SER A 465 -2.57 2.07 3.04
C SER A 465 -1.70 1.45 1.94
N GLN A 466 -1.72 2.04 0.73
CA GLN A 466 -0.81 1.70 -0.40
C GLN A 466 0.70 1.86 -0.08
#